data_AF-A0A830ZWX8-F1
#
_entry.id   AF-A0A830ZWX8-F1
#
_cell.length_a   1.000
_cell.length_b   1.000
_cell.length_c   1.000
_cell.angle_alpha   90.00
_cell.angle_beta   90.00
_cell.angle_gamma   90.00
#
_symmetry.space_group_name_H-M   'P 1'
#
loop_
_entity.id
_entity.type
_entity.pdbx_description
1 polymer ?
#
loop_
_entity_poly.entity_id
_entity_poly.type
_entity_poly.pdbx_seq_one_letter_code
_entity_poly.pdbx_strand_id
1 'polypeptide(L)'
;MREQPIPSNQEEEWLANLVAEKIIQDWEMQDQPEHLKTIQDRLLQSPNRTQLLTLYRQILHQEAIQIDNNPYLPELFLSGLVVKRHGKIDVHNRIYQTIFNNDWLERSLF
;
A
#
# COMPACT_ATOMS: atom_id res chain seq x y z
N MET A 1 21.63 18.48 16.12
CA MET A 1 20.89 17.93 14.96
C MET A 1 21.46 18.58 13.71
N ARG A 2 21.89 17.81 12.71
CA ARG A 2 22.40 18.37 11.44
C ARG A 2 21.26 18.32 10.43
N GLU A 3 20.72 19.48 10.08
CA GLU A 3 19.76 19.63 8.98
C GLU A 3 20.54 19.49 7.68
N GLN A 4 20.33 18.40 6.95
CA GLN A 4 20.94 18.21 5.63
C GLN A 4 20.22 19.14 4.63
N PRO A 5 20.96 19.97 3.88
CA PRO A 5 20.36 20.88 2.91
C PRO A 5 19.71 20.10 1.77
N ILE A 6 18.48 20.47 1.42
CA ILE A 6 17.73 19.89 0.31
C ILE A 6 18.37 20.34 -1.01
N PRO A 7 18.86 19.41 -1.86
CA PRO A 7 19.39 19.77 -3.17
C PRO A 7 18.25 20.13 -4.13
N SER A 8 18.14 21.42 -4.43
CA SER A 8 17.15 21.92 -5.41
C SER A 8 17.42 21.27 -6.79
N ASN A 9 16.36 20.80 -7.45
CA ASN A 9 16.32 19.91 -8.64
C ASN A 9 16.50 18.39 -8.42
N GLN A 10 16.73 17.90 -7.20
CA GLN A 10 16.73 16.45 -6.89
C GLN A 10 15.82 16.10 -5.69
N GLU A 11 14.91 17.00 -5.35
CA GLU A 11 13.95 16.87 -4.25
C GLU A 11 13.11 15.60 -4.33
N GLU A 12 12.67 15.20 -5.53
CA GLU A 12 11.88 13.98 -5.73
C GLU A 12 12.69 12.71 -5.48
N GLU A 13 13.94 12.66 -5.95
CA GLU A 13 14.83 11.51 -5.80
C GLU A 13 15.37 11.42 -4.37
N TRP A 14 15.63 12.56 -3.74
CA TRP A 14 16.01 12.66 -2.34
C TRP A 14 14.86 12.27 -1.41
N LEU A 15 13.63 12.71 -1.69
CA LEU A 15 12.44 12.27 -0.96
C LEU A 15 12.17 10.78 -1.18
N ALA A 16 12.32 10.27 -2.40
CA ALA A 16 12.14 8.85 -2.69
C ALA A 16 13.16 7.99 -1.95
N ASN A 17 14.44 8.40 -1.94
CA ASN A 17 15.51 7.71 -1.20
C ASN A 17 15.32 7.83 0.32
N LEU A 18 14.90 8.98 0.82
CA LEU A 18 14.62 9.17 2.25
C LEU A 18 13.43 8.30 2.69
N VAL A 19 12.37 8.22 1.88
CA VAL A 19 11.23 7.34 2.12
C VAL A 19 11.66 5.87 2.02
N ALA A 20 12.55 5.53 1.09
CA ALA A 20 13.09 4.18 0.98
C ALA A 20 13.91 3.76 2.21
N GLU A 21 14.84 4.60 2.66
CA GLU A 21 15.70 4.32 3.83
C GLU A 21 14.94 4.38 5.15
N LYS A 22 14.07 5.37 5.34
CA LYS A 22 13.40 5.61 6.64
C LYS A 22 12.12 4.84 6.80
N ILE A 23 11.37 4.64 5.72
CA ILE A 23 10.03 4.07 5.78
C ILE A 23 10.04 2.67 5.18
N ILE A 24 10.67 2.40 4.03
CA ILE A 24 10.50 1.10 3.36
C ILE A 24 11.39 -0.01 3.94
N GLN A 25 12.63 0.28 4.32
CA GLN A 25 13.60 -0.76 4.68
C GLN A 25 13.30 -1.51 6.00
N ASP A 26 12.60 -0.86 6.93
CA ASP A 26 12.26 -1.41 8.26
C ASP A 26 10.91 -0.89 8.77
N TRP A 27 9.93 -0.64 7.89
CA TRP A 27 8.61 -0.15 8.33
C TRP A 27 8.01 -1.04 9.42
N GLU A 28 8.19 -2.36 9.38
CA GLU A 28 7.62 -3.28 10.37
C GLU A 28 8.14 -3.01 11.79
N MET A 29 9.36 -2.46 11.92
CA MET A 29 9.94 -2.01 13.20
C MET A 29 9.72 -0.52 13.49
N GLN A 30 9.38 0.31 12.48
CA GLN A 30 9.29 1.77 12.58
C GLN A 30 7.86 2.35 12.42
N ASP A 31 6.83 1.52 12.22
CA ASP A 31 5.42 1.91 12.03
C ASP A 31 4.83 2.54 13.32
N GLN A 32 5.20 3.79 13.58
CA GLN A 32 4.57 4.68 14.54
C GLN A 32 3.95 5.85 13.78
N PRO A 33 2.62 5.90 13.60
CA PRO A 33 1.59 5.01 14.17
C PRO A 33 1.47 3.66 13.43
N GLU A 34 0.88 2.64 14.08
CA GLU A 34 0.66 1.27 13.56
C GLU A 34 -0.33 1.22 12.37
N HIS A 35 -0.04 1.90 11.27
CA HIS A 35 -0.91 1.94 10.10
C HIS A 35 -0.64 0.78 9.14
N LEU A 36 0.62 0.54 8.77
CA LEU A 36 0.99 -0.49 7.80
C LEU A 36 0.76 -1.89 8.36
N LYS A 37 1.12 -2.11 9.63
CA LYS A 37 0.93 -3.41 10.26
C LYS A 37 -0.55 -3.74 10.44
N THR A 38 -1.35 -2.75 10.82
CA THR A 38 -2.82 -2.90 10.92
C THR A 38 -3.45 -3.22 9.56
N ILE A 39 -2.99 -2.59 8.48
CA ILE A 39 -3.45 -2.91 7.12
C ILE A 39 -3.12 -4.36 6.77
N GLN A 40 -1.86 -4.76 6.96
CA GLN A 40 -1.40 -6.13 6.70
C GLN A 40 -2.20 -7.16 7.48
N ASP A 41 -2.29 -7.00 8.81
CA ASP A 41 -3.02 -7.92 9.68
C ASP A 41 -4.49 -8.02 9.27
N ARG A 42 -5.13 -6.90 8.94
CA ARG A 42 -6.53 -6.91 8.49
C ARG A 42 -6.72 -7.72 7.20
N LEU A 43 -5.78 -7.65 6.27
CA LEU A 43 -5.85 -8.41 5.01
C LEU A 43 -5.54 -9.89 5.23
N LEU A 44 -4.52 -10.20 6.04
CA LEU A 44 -4.05 -11.57 6.25
C LEU A 44 -4.92 -12.37 7.23
N GLN A 45 -5.54 -11.71 8.20
CA GLN A 45 -6.44 -12.34 9.18
C GLN A 45 -7.90 -12.37 8.70
N SER A 46 -8.22 -11.72 7.59
CA SER A 46 -9.57 -11.79 7.01
C SER A 46 -9.89 -13.21 6.53
N PRO A 47 -11.11 -13.72 6.77
CA PRO A 47 -11.56 -14.98 6.17
C PRO A 47 -11.59 -14.92 4.63
N ASN A 48 -11.61 -13.71 4.05
CA ASN A 48 -11.63 -13.46 2.62
C ASN A 48 -10.24 -13.06 2.07
N ARG A 49 -9.16 -13.40 2.78
CA ARG A 49 -7.78 -13.03 2.43
C ARG A 49 -7.48 -13.21 0.94
N THR A 50 -7.76 -14.40 0.39
CA THR A 50 -7.45 -14.71 -1.02
C THR A 50 -8.17 -13.77 -1.99
N GLN A 51 -9.43 -13.46 -1.72
CA GLN A 51 -10.25 -12.56 -2.54
C GLN A 51 -9.76 -11.12 -2.41
N LEU A 52 -9.44 -10.66 -1.19
CA LEU A 52 -8.88 -9.32 -0.95
C LEU A 52 -7.54 -9.12 -1.65
N LEU A 53 -6.62 -10.07 -1.52
CA LEU A 53 -5.31 -10.02 -2.16
C LEU A 53 -5.41 -10.09 -3.70
N THR A 54 -6.34 -10.89 -4.22
CA THR A 54 -6.62 -10.96 -5.67
C THR A 54 -7.16 -9.63 -6.17
N LEU A 55 -8.10 -9.01 -5.44
CA LEU A 55 -8.64 -7.70 -5.81
C LEU A 55 -7.58 -6.61 -5.72
N TYR A 56 -6.77 -6.64 -4.68
CA TYR A 56 -5.67 -5.70 -4.55
C TYR A 56 -4.67 -5.86 -5.69
N ARG A 57 -4.35 -7.09 -6.12
CA ARG A 57 -3.54 -7.33 -7.33
C ARG A 57 -4.16 -6.68 -8.56
N GLN A 58 -5.47 -6.86 -8.78
CA GLN A 58 -6.15 -6.22 -9.91
C GLN A 58 -6.05 -4.69 -9.87
N ILE A 59 -6.16 -4.08 -8.68
CA ILE A 59 -6.01 -2.63 -8.51
C ILE A 59 -4.57 -2.20 -8.79
N LEU A 60 -3.60 -2.95 -8.28
CA LEU A 60 -2.17 -2.67 -8.44
C LEU A 60 -1.75 -2.70 -9.93
N HIS A 61 -2.32 -3.61 -10.71
CA HIS A 61 -2.10 -3.74 -12.16
C HIS A 61 -3.04 -2.86 -13.00
N GLN A 62 -3.88 -2.03 -12.37
CA GLN A 62 -4.89 -1.19 -13.04
C GLN A 62 -5.82 -1.98 -13.97
N GLU A 63 -6.14 -3.23 -13.60
CA GLU A 63 -7.05 -4.08 -14.35
C GLU A 63 -8.50 -3.59 -14.22
N ALA A 64 -9.33 -3.94 -15.20
CA ALA A 64 -10.74 -3.61 -15.17
C ALA A 64 -11.47 -4.43 -14.10
N ILE A 65 -11.81 -3.81 -12.97
CA ILE A 65 -12.55 -4.44 -11.87
C ILE A 65 -14.01 -4.04 -11.95
N GLN A 66 -14.91 -5.02 -11.79
CA GLN A 66 -16.33 -4.74 -11.62
C GLN A 66 -16.58 -4.18 -10.20
N ILE A 67 -16.63 -2.85 -10.10
CA ILE A 67 -16.78 -2.14 -8.82
C ILE A 67 -18.17 -2.39 -8.21
N ASP A 68 -19.21 -2.46 -9.04
CA ASP A 68 -20.60 -2.42 -8.57
C ASP A 68 -21.12 -3.74 -7.96
N ASN A 69 -20.39 -4.85 -8.13
CA ASN A 69 -20.84 -6.18 -7.69
C ASN A 69 -19.82 -6.94 -6.83
N ASN A 70 -18.79 -6.27 -6.32
CA ASN A 70 -17.77 -6.96 -5.54
C ASN A 70 -17.99 -6.81 -4.03
N PRO A 71 -18.38 -7.88 -3.31
CA PRO A 71 -18.68 -7.80 -1.88
C PRO A 71 -17.44 -7.56 -1.01
N TYR A 72 -16.23 -7.73 -1.54
CA TYR A 72 -14.98 -7.59 -0.81
C TYR A 72 -14.35 -6.20 -0.97
N LEU A 73 -14.81 -5.39 -1.94
CA LEU A 73 -14.33 -4.01 -2.11
C LEU A 73 -14.54 -3.14 -0.86
N PRO A 74 -15.70 -3.17 -0.18
CA PRO A 74 -15.89 -2.41 1.06
C PRO A 74 -14.86 -2.79 2.13
N GLU A 75 -14.55 -4.08 2.29
CA GLU A 75 -13.55 -4.57 3.24
C GLU A 75 -12.14 -4.07 2.87
N LEU A 76 -11.81 -4.06 1.58
CA LEU A 76 -10.56 -3.51 1.07
C LEU A 76 -10.45 -1.99 1.30
N PHE A 77 -11.54 -1.22 1.11
CA PHE A 77 -11.58 0.21 1.46
C PHE A 77 -11.46 0.43 2.97
N LEU A 78 -12.11 -0.40 3.78
CA LEU A 78 -12.02 -0.32 5.24
C LEU A 78 -10.61 -0.60 5.74
N SER A 79 -9.81 -1.38 5.02
CA SER A 79 -8.39 -1.53 5.34
C SER A 79 -7.61 -0.22 5.22
N GLY A 80 -8.05 0.73 4.39
CA GLY A 80 -7.32 1.95 4.10
C GLY A 80 -6.18 1.76 3.09
N LEU A 81 -5.98 0.54 2.58
CA LEU A 81 -4.99 0.25 1.54
C LEU A 81 -5.33 0.95 0.22
N VAL A 82 -6.61 1.00 -0.12
CA VAL A 82 -7.12 1.56 -1.39
C VAL A 82 -8.12 2.66 -1.14
N VAL A 83 -8.27 3.56 -2.11
CA VAL A 83 -9.13 4.73 -2.06
C VAL A 83 -9.76 4.97 -3.42
N LYS A 84 -10.97 5.52 -3.43
CA LYS A 84 -11.64 5.92 -4.66
C LYS A 84 -11.24 7.36 -5.01
N ARG A 85 -10.47 7.55 -6.09
CA ARG A 85 -10.09 8.87 -6.64
C ARG A 85 -10.63 9.00 -8.06
N HIS A 86 -11.34 10.08 -8.35
CA HIS A 86 -11.87 10.37 -9.70
C HIS A 86 -12.68 9.22 -10.34
N GLY A 87 -13.43 8.46 -9.53
CA GLY A 87 -14.23 7.33 -10.02
C GLY A 87 -13.44 6.04 -10.24
N LYS A 88 -12.13 6.04 -10.04
CA LYS A 88 -11.26 4.85 -10.09
C LYS A 88 -10.80 4.46 -8.68
N ILE A 89 -10.40 3.20 -8.53
CA ILE A 89 -9.82 2.69 -7.29
C ILE A 89 -8.31 2.71 -7.46
N ASP A 90 -7.63 3.38 -6.53
CA ASP A 90 -6.18 3.52 -6.51
C ASP A 90 -5.64 3.17 -5.11
N VAL A 91 -4.35 2.85 -5.02
CA VAL A 91 -3.68 2.66 -3.73
C VAL A 91 -3.63 4.00 -2.98
N HIS A 92 -3.97 4.00 -1.69
CA HIS A 92 -4.15 5.23 -0.92
C HIS A 92 -2.86 6.07 -0.84
N ASN A 93 -1.72 5.41 -0.67
CA ASN A 93 -0.40 6.04 -0.56
C ASN A 93 0.64 5.26 -1.38
N ARG A 94 1.56 5.96 -2.04
CA ARG A 94 2.70 5.37 -2.76
C ARG A 94 3.58 4.51 -1.84
N ILE A 95 3.72 4.87 -0.56
CA ILE A 95 4.43 4.06 0.43
C ILE A 95 3.77 2.68 0.57
N TYR A 96 2.44 2.65 0.62
CA TYR A 96 1.68 1.39 0.70
C TYR A 96 1.87 0.57 -0.56
N GLN A 97 1.86 1.20 -1.72
CA GLN A 97 2.11 0.54 -3.00
C GLN A 97 3.52 -0.07 -3.07
N THR A 98 4.53 0.61 -2.52
CA THR A 98 5.91 0.12 -2.50
C THR A 98 6.10 -1.06 -1.54
N ILE A 99 5.40 -1.05 -0.41
CA ILE A 99 5.46 -2.12 0.60
C ILE A 99 4.61 -3.31 0.19
N PHE A 100 3.32 -3.07 -0.08
CA PHE A 100 2.36 -4.04 -0.58
C PHE A 100 2.48 -4.13 -2.11
N ASN A 101 3.69 -4.39 -2.59
CA ASN A 101 3.97 -4.53 -4.01
C ASN A 101 3.68 -5.97 -4.50
N ASN A 102 4.03 -6.27 -5.76
CA ASN A 102 3.85 -7.60 -6.33
C ASN A 102 4.64 -8.68 -5.56
N ASP A 103 5.88 -8.43 -5.16
CA ASP A 103 6.67 -9.38 -4.36
C ASP A 103 5.99 -9.71 -3.03
N TRP A 104 5.43 -8.71 -2.33
CA TRP A 104 4.67 -8.93 -1.10
C TRP A 104 3.38 -9.71 -1.36
N LEU A 105 2.67 -9.40 -2.45
CA LEU A 105 1.46 -10.11 -2.87
C LEU A 105 1.74 -11.59 -3.16
N GLU A 106 2.84 -11.91 -3.85
CA GLU A 106 3.24 -13.29 -4.11
C GLU A 106 3.56 -14.03 -2.81
N ARG A 107 4.32 -13.42 -1.90
CA ARG A 107 4.60 -14.01 -0.57
C ARG A 107 3.36 -14.21 0.30
N SER A 108 2.29 -13.45 0.05
CA SER A 108 1.06 -13.47 0.87
C SER A 108 -0.03 -14.39 0.31
N LEU A 109 0.07 -14.76 -0.96
CA LEU A 109 -0.88 -15.66 -1.64
C LEU A 109 -0.45 -17.13 -1.63
N PHE A 110 0.83 -17.41 -1.38
CA PHE A 110 1.43 -18.75 -1.27
C PHE A 110 1.88 -19.04 0.16
#